data_AF-A0A946QV15-F1
#
_entry.id   AF-A0A946QV15-F1
#
_cell.length_a   1.000
_cell.length_b   1.000
_cell.length_c   1.000
_cell.angle_alpha   90.00
_cell.angle_beta   90.00
_cell.angle_gamma   90.00
#
_symmetry.space_group_name_H-M   'P 1'
#
loop_
_entity.id
_entity.type
_entity.pdbx_description
1 polymer ?
#
loop_
_entity_poly.entity_id
_entity_poly.type
_entity_poly.pdbx_seq_one_letter_code
_entity_poly.pdbx_strand_id
1 'polypeptide(L)'
;MTKLFFYLGVLLASLISLTANGQTDDFEKDIEKLLSINGSSAAYDMAFDQMVAQFKMMKPDAPDSIWKQVRTEVFDKEIVVLNKQLIPIYKNHLTHNDVKGLIKFYESPLGKKLTVAISAITKESMQIAQTWGMGLGQKLTGFLTEKGY
;
A
#
# COMPACT_ATOMS: atom_id res chain seq x y z
N MET A 1 -16.70 -53.86 -11.90
CA MET A 1 -17.10 -52.43 -11.93
C MET A 1 -16.64 -51.65 -10.70
N THR A 2 -16.57 -52.24 -9.50
CA THR A 2 -16.07 -51.59 -8.27
C THR A 2 -14.62 -51.10 -8.31
N LYS A 3 -13.71 -51.81 -9.00
CA LYS A 3 -12.32 -51.35 -9.19
C LYS A 3 -12.21 -50.10 -10.06
N LEU A 4 -13.15 -49.89 -11.00
CA LEU A 4 -13.14 -48.73 -11.92
C LEU A 4 -13.52 -47.43 -11.19
N PHE A 5 -14.44 -47.50 -10.22
CA PHE A 5 -14.78 -46.35 -9.36
C PHE A 5 -13.67 -45.98 -8.38
N PHE A 6 -12.86 -46.95 -7.95
CA PHE A 6 -11.73 -46.70 -7.06
C PHE A 6 -10.60 -45.90 -7.76
N TYR A 7 -10.29 -46.24 -9.01
CA TYR A 7 -9.30 -45.48 -9.81
C TYR A 7 -9.82 -44.10 -10.25
N LEU A 8 -11.13 -43.95 -10.51
CA LEU A 8 -11.73 -42.64 -10.82
C LEU A 8 -11.68 -41.68 -9.61
N GLY A 9 -11.86 -42.20 -8.39
CA GLY A 9 -11.76 -41.42 -7.15
C GLY A 9 -10.34 -40.93 -6.84
N VAL A 10 -9.32 -41.74 -7.12
CA VAL A 10 -7.91 -41.36 -6.94
C VAL A 10 -7.46 -40.32 -7.99
N LEU A 11 -8.02 -40.35 -9.20
CA LEU A 11 -7.75 -39.38 -10.27
C LEU A 11 -8.39 -38.00 -10.02
N LEU A 12 -9.51 -37.94 -9.29
CA LEU A 12 -10.10 -36.67 -8.84
C LEU A 12 -9.32 -36.05 -7.67
N ALA A 13 -8.78 -36.87 -6.77
CA ALA A 13 -8.03 -36.39 -5.61
C ALA A 13 -6.68 -35.74 -5.98
N SER A 14 -6.03 -36.19 -7.06
CA SER A 14 -4.79 -35.58 -7.55
C SER A 14 -4.98 -34.25 -8.25
N LEU A 15 -6.17 -33.98 -8.83
CA LEU A 15 -6.49 -32.69 -9.46
C LEU A 15 -6.79 -31.57 -8.44
N ILE A 16 -7.18 -31.91 -7.21
CA ILE A 16 -7.47 -30.93 -6.15
C ILE A 16 -6.16 -30.38 -5.54
N SER A 17 -5.12 -31.22 -5.41
CA SER A 17 -3.83 -30.78 -4.85
C SER A 17 -3.03 -29.87 -5.79
N LEU A 18 -3.22 -29.99 -7.11
CA LEU A 18 -2.57 -29.13 -8.11
C LEU A 18 -3.21 -27.74 -8.21
N THR A 19 -4.51 -27.60 -7.92
CA THR A 19 -5.22 -26.31 -8.00
C THR A 19 -5.06 -25.46 -6.74
N ALA A 20 -4.95 -26.07 -5.55
CA ALA A 20 -4.81 -25.36 -4.28
C ALA A 20 -3.50 -24.54 -4.19
N ASN A 21 -2.37 -25.10 -4.65
CA ASN A 21 -1.09 -24.39 -4.66
C ASN A 21 -1.03 -23.33 -5.78
N GLY A 22 -1.56 -23.61 -6.97
CA GLY A 22 -1.57 -22.65 -8.09
C GLY A 22 -2.45 -21.42 -7.81
N GLN A 23 -3.63 -21.60 -7.20
CA GLN A 23 -4.49 -20.47 -6.80
C GLN A 23 -3.87 -19.61 -5.70
N THR A 24 -3.12 -20.21 -4.78
CA THR A 24 -2.49 -19.47 -3.69
C THR A 24 -1.36 -18.59 -4.22
N ASP A 25 -0.49 -19.13 -5.06
CA ASP A 25 0.62 -18.36 -5.66
C ASP A 25 0.14 -17.21 -6.56
N ASP A 26 -0.92 -17.44 -7.33
CA ASP A 26 -1.51 -16.40 -8.19
C ASP A 26 -2.21 -15.31 -7.37
N PHE A 27 -2.83 -15.66 -6.25
CA PHE A 27 -3.46 -14.68 -5.38
C PHE A 27 -2.43 -13.76 -4.70
N GLU A 28 -1.32 -14.32 -4.23
CA GLU A 28 -0.25 -13.53 -3.62
C GLU A 28 0.42 -12.59 -4.62
N LYS A 29 0.71 -13.05 -5.84
CA LYS A 29 1.23 -12.20 -6.92
C LYS A 29 0.28 -11.06 -7.28
N ASP A 30 -1.02 -11.32 -7.32
CA ASP A 30 -2.01 -10.27 -7.59
C ASP A 30 -2.06 -9.26 -6.43
N ILE A 31 -1.91 -9.69 -5.18
CA ILE A 31 -1.80 -8.76 -4.05
C ILE A 31 -0.52 -7.92 -4.15
N GLU A 32 0.63 -8.52 -4.45
CA GLU A 32 1.89 -7.79 -4.68
C GLU A 32 1.72 -6.74 -5.78
N LYS A 33 1.07 -7.12 -6.88
CA LYS A 33 0.77 -6.19 -7.97
C LYS A 33 -0.14 -5.07 -7.51
N LEU A 34 -1.24 -5.37 -6.81
CA LEU A 34 -2.16 -4.38 -6.29
C LEU A 34 -1.44 -3.36 -5.39
N LEU A 35 -0.60 -3.83 -4.47
CA LEU A 35 0.21 -2.97 -3.59
C LEU A 35 1.13 -2.04 -4.40
N SER A 36 1.66 -2.50 -5.54
CA SER A 36 2.53 -1.69 -6.39
C SER A 36 1.80 -0.62 -7.23
N ILE A 37 0.50 -0.77 -7.49
CA ILE A 37 -0.26 0.13 -8.39
C ILE A 37 -1.37 0.93 -7.72
N ASN A 38 -1.72 0.66 -6.46
CA ASN A 38 -2.80 1.34 -5.76
C ASN A 38 -2.49 2.80 -5.35
N GLY A 39 -1.29 3.29 -5.70
CA GLY A 39 -0.83 4.63 -5.35
C GLY A 39 -0.01 4.72 -4.06
N SER A 40 0.27 3.60 -3.40
CA SER A 40 1.15 3.53 -2.22
C SER A 40 2.56 4.06 -2.50
N SER A 41 3.04 3.96 -3.75
CA SER A 41 4.36 4.45 -4.16
C SER A 41 4.59 5.91 -3.80
N ALA A 42 3.59 6.78 -3.98
CA ALA A 42 3.72 8.19 -3.63
C ALA A 42 3.88 8.39 -2.11
N ALA A 43 3.21 7.57 -1.30
CA ALA A 43 3.37 7.60 0.15
C ALA A 43 4.75 7.07 0.57
N TYR A 44 5.27 6.02 -0.09
CA TYR A 44 6.62 5.53 0.14
C TYR A 44 7.69 6.53 -0.29
N ASP A 45 7.48 7.25 -1.40
CA ASP A 45 8.35 8.34 -1.85
C ASP A 45 8.41 9.46 -0.80
N MET A 46 7.26 9.90 -0.30
CA MET A 46 7.21 10.91 0.76
C MET A 46 7.91 10.45 2.04
N ALA A 47 7.72 9.18 2.43
CA ALA A 47 8.39 8.61 3.60
C ALA A 47 9.91 8.55 3.41
N PHE A 48 10.37 8.15 2.22
CA PHE A 48 11.79 8.17 1.86
C PHE A 48 12.38 9.58 1.94
N ASP A 49 11.72 10.56 1.31
CA ASP A 49 12.19 11.94 1.28
C ASP A 49 12.29 12.52 2.69
N GLN A 50 11.29 12.26 3.55
CA GLN A 50 11.31 12.69 4.94
C GLN A 50 12.45 12.05 5.72
N MET A 51 12.68 10.74 5.54
CA MET A 51 13.77 10.02 6.22
C MET A 51 15.13 10.54 5.76
N VAL A 52 15.34 10.67 4.45
CA VAL A 52 16.60 11.20 3.89
C VAL A 52 16.85 12.64 4.33
N ALA A 53 15.83 13.49 4.40
CA ALA A 53 15.99 14.85 4.88
C ALA A 53 16.56 14.89 6.31
N GLN A 54 16.05 14.03 7.20
CA GLN A 54 16.57 13.90 8.56
C GLN A 54 18.01 13.37 8.59
N PHE A 55 18.32 12.35 7.80
CA PHE A 55 19.68 11.79 7.75
C PHE A 55 20.69 12.76 7.13
N LYS A 56 20.31 13.56 6.13
CA LYS A 56 21.15 14.62 5.55
C LYS A 56 21.53 15.67 6.59
N MET A 57 20.61 16.03 7.48
CA MET A 57 20.93 16.94 8.60
C MET A 57 21.96 16.36 9.57
N MET A 58 21.93 15.04 9.79
CA MET A 58 22.89 14.34 10.66
C MET A 58 24.22 14.00 9.96
N LYS A 59 24.22 13.91 8.63
CA LYS A 59 25.36 13.51 7.78
C LYS A 59 25.51 14.48 6.60
N PRO A 60 25.83 15.77 6.85
CA PRO A 60 25.89 16.79 5.82
C PRO A 60 27.01 16.56 4.79
N ASP A 61 28.07 15.83 5.16
CA ASP A 61 29.22 15.56 4.28
C ASP A 61 28.97 14.42 3.27
N ALA A 62 27.85 13.70 3.40
CA ALA A 62 27.53 12.61 2.48
C ALA A 62 27.07 13.15 1.11
N PRO A 63 27.70 12.76 0.00
CA PRO A 63 27.37 13.28 -1.32
C PRO A 63 25.99 12.80 -1.79
N ASP A 64 25.35 13.58 -2.67
CA ASP A 64 24.02 13.26 -3.20
C ASP A 64 23.91 11.90 -3.90
N SER A 65 25.03 11.40 -4.44
CA SER A 65 25.10 10.07 -5.05
C SER A 65 24.81 8.94 -4.05
N ILE A 66 25.21 9.08 -2.79
CA ILE A 66 24.95 8.07 -1.76
C ILE A 66 23.46 7.96 -1.46
N TRP A 67 22.73 9.08 -1.42
CA TRP A 67 21.29 9.03 -1.15
C TRP A 67 20.49 8.37 -2.27
N LYS A 68 20.96 8.49 -3.53
CA LYS A 68 20.41 7.72 -4.65
C LYS A 68 20.68 6.22 -4.49
N GLN A 69 21.87 5.83 -4.02
CA GLN A 69 22.17 4.43 -3.71
C GLN A 69 21.32 3.92 -2.54
N VAL A 70 21.14 4.71 -1.48
CA VAL A 70 20.25 4.35 -0.36
C VAL A 70 18.83 4.09 -0.85
N ARG A 71 18.32 4.88 -1.79
CA ARG A 71 17.01 4.63 -2.40
C ARG A 71 16.94 3.24 -3.02
N THR A 72 17.85 2.95 -3.95
CA THR A 72 17.76 1.75 -4.80
C THR A 72 18.30 0.49 -4.13
N GLU A 73 19.36 0.60 -3.33
CA GLU A 73 20.07 -0.53 -2.75
C GLU A 73 19.54 -0.93 -1.39
N VAL A 74 18.82 -0.04 -0.70
CA VAL A 74 18.26 -0.26 0.64
C VAL A 74 16.74 -0.09 0.63
N PHE A 75 16.25 1.12 0.41
CA PHE A 75 14.83 1.45 0.65
C PHE A 75 13.87 0.66 -0.25
N ASP A 76 14.12 0.63 -1.56
CA ASP A 76 13.26 -0.09 -2.50
C ASP A 76 13.22 -1.60 -2.22
N LYS A 77 14.32 -2.18 -1.69
CA LYS A 77 14.35 -3.59 -1.27
C LYS A 77 13.52 -3.82 -0.01
N GLU A 78 13.59 -2.91 0.96
CA GLU A 78 12.77 -2.98 2.17
C GLU A 78 11.28 -2.80 1.86
N ILE A 79 10.90 -2.01 0.85
CA ILE A 79 9.51 -1.93 0.37
C ILE A 79 9.03 -3.29 -0.17
N VAL A 80 9.87 -4.04 -0.87
CA VAL A 80 9.53 -5.41 -1.31
C VAL A 80 9.30 -6.33 -0.11
N VAL A 81 10.14 -6.23 0.93
CA VAL A 81 9.97 -7.01 2.17
C VAL A 81 8.66 -6.64 2.88
N LEU A 82 8.38 -5.35 3.03
CA LEU A 82 7.13 -4.86 3.62
C LEU A 82 5.91 -5.37 2.85
N ASN A 83 5.91 -5.27 1.52
CA ASN A 83 4.79 -5.72 0.70
C ASN A 83 4.49 -7.21 0.91
N LYS A 84 5.53 -8.06 1.02
CA LYS A 84 5.35 -9.47 1.35
C LYS A 84 4.72 -9.71 2.72
N GLN A 85 5.09 -8.90 3.71
CA GLN A 85 4.50 -8.97 5.05
C GLN A 85 3.03 -8.51 5.08
N LEU A 86 2.62 -7.66 4.14
CA LEU A 86 1.23 -7.21 4.03
C LEU A 86 0.31 -8.23 3.36
N ILE A 87 0.84 -9.17 2.57
CA ILE A 87 0.04 -10.16 1.83
C ILE A 87 -0.98 -10.90 2.72
N PRO A 88 -0.59 -11.48 3.88
CA PRO A 88 -1.55 -12.20 4.73
C PRO A 88 -2.69 -11.32 5.22
N ILE A 89 -2.45 -10.03 5.47
CA ILE A 89 -3.47 -9.07 5.90
C ILE A 89 -4.49 -8.87 4.78
N TYR A 90 -4.03 -8.69 3.54
CA TYR A 90 -4.92 -8.57 2.38
C TYR A 90 -5.73 -9.84 2.15
N LYS A 91 -5.12 -11.03 2.27
CA LYS A 91 -5.82 -12.33 2.16
C LYS A 91 -6.90 -12.52 3.22
N ASN A 92 -6.73 -11.95 4.41
CA ASN A 92 -7.72 -12.02 5.48
C ASN A 92 -8.97 -11.15 5.23
N HIS A 93 -8.87 -10.15 4.35
CA HIS A 93 -9.94 -9.16 4.16
C HIS A 93 -10.50 -9.11 2.75
N LEU A 94 -9.78 -9.62 1.75
CA LEU A 94 -10.17 -9.57 0.35
C LEU A 94 -10.19 -10.97 -0.25
N THR A 95 -11.11 -11.20 -1.20
CA THR A 95 -11.05 -12.38 -2.07
C THR A 95 -10.11 -12.12 -3.25
N HIS A 96 -9.67 -13.18 -3.92
CA HIS A 96 -8.88 -13.06 -5.15
C HIS A 96 -9.60 -12.25 -6.23
N ASN A 97 -10.92 -12.38 -6.32
CA ASN A 97 -11.73 -11.61 -7.28
C ASN A 97 -11.78 -10.11 -6.94
N ASP A 98 -11.83 -9.76 -5.65
CA ASP A 98 -11.77 -8.36 -5.22
C ASP A 98 -10.44 -7.74 -5.63
N VAL A 99 -9.33 -8.44 -5.37
CA VAL A 99 -7.98 -7.98 -5.74
C VAL A 99 -7.85 -7.81 -7.25
N LYS A 100 -8.32 -8.76 -8.05
CA LYS A 100 -8.37 -8.63 -9.53
C LYS A 100 -9.21 -7.44 -9.99
N GLY A 101 -10.36 -7.21 -9.34
CA GLY A 101 -11.21 -6.05 -9.61
C GLY A 101 -10.51 -4.73 -9.30
N LEU A 102 -9.82 -4.65 -8.17
CA LEU A 102 -9.04 -3.47 -7.77
C LEU A 102 -7.87 -3.23 -8.71
N ILE A 103 -7.15 -4.27 -9.13
CA ILE A 103 -6.08 -4.16 -10.14
C ILE A 103 -6.64 -3.54 -11.41
N LYS A 104 -7.73 -4.10 -11.95
CA LYS A 104 -8.38 -3.58 -13.16
C LYS A 104 -8.81 -2.12 -13.01
N PHE A 105 -9.33 -1.76 -11.84
CA PHE A 105 -9.68 -0.37 -11.54
C PHE A 105 -8.46 0.55 -11.56
N TYR A 106 -7.41 0.23 -10.79
CA TYR A 106 -6.19 1.07 -10.72
C TYR A 106 -5.43 1.13 -12.04
N GLU A 107 -5.51 0.11 -12.90
CA GLU A 107 -4.94 0.14 -14.25
C GLU A 107 -5.76 0.97 -15.25
N SER A 108 -7.04 1.21 -14.97
CA SER A 108 -7.92 2.01 -15.83
C SER A 108 -7.48 3.47 -15.92
N PRO A 109 -7.86 4.21 -16.99
CA PRO A 109 -7.58 5.65 -17.07
C PRO A 109 -8.10 6.44 -15.86
N LEU A 110 -9.27 6.05 -15.33
CA LEU A 110 -9.85 6.69 -14.14
C LEU A 110 -9.04 6.37 -12.89
N GLY A 111 -8.65 5.12 -12.67
CA GLY A 111 -7.85 4.70 -11.53
C GLY A 111 -6.48 5.40 -11.49
N LYS A 112 -5.79 5.44 -12.63
CA LYS A 112 -4.52 6.18 -12.77
C LYS A 112 -4.69 7.67 -12.49
N LYS A 113 -5.77 8.29 -13.02
CA LYS A 113 -6.09 9.69 -12.74
C LYS A 113 -6.34 9.90 -11.24
N LEU A 114 -7.06 9.00 -10.58
CA LEU A 114 -7.34 9.08 -9.15
C LEU A 114 -6.05 8.99 -8.32
N THR A 115 -5.15 8.05 -8.63
CA THR A 115 -3.86 7.91 -7.95
C THR A 115 -3.04 9.21 -7.98
N VAL A 116 -2.96 9.86 -9.15
CA VAL A 116 -2.27 11.15 -9.29
C VAL A 116 -3.02 12.28 -8.57
N ALA A 117 -4.34 12.31 -8.72
CA ALA A 117 -5.16 13.37 -8.13
C ALA A 117 -5.18 13.32 -6.60
N ILE A 118 -5.16 12.13 -5.99
CA ILE A 118 -5.15 11.96 -4.53
C ILE A 118 -3.96 12.69 -3.91
N SER A 119 -2.75 12.59 -4.48
CA SER A 119 -1.59 13.31 -3.95
C SER A 119 -1.80 14.83 -3.92
N ALA A 120 -2.36 15.41 -5.00
CA ALA A 120 -2.68 16.84 -5.06
C ALA A 120 -3.81 17.22 -4.07
N ILE A 121 -4.89 16.44 -4.06
CA ILE A 121 -6.04 16.63 -3.16
C ILE A 121 -5.58 16.59 -1.70
N THR A 122 -4.74 15.62 -1.31
CA THR A 122 -4.22 15.52 0.05
C THR A 122 -3.40 16.75 0.41
N LYS A 123 -2.50 17.21 -0.47
CA LYS A 123 -1.68 18.39 -0.24
C LYS A 123 -2.52 19.66 -0.05
N GLU A 124 -3.50 19.88 -0.91
CA GLU A 124 -4.41 21.04 -0.84
C GLU A 124 -5.32 20.95 0.40
N SER A 125 -5.82 19.75 0.72
CA SER A 125 -6.67 19.51 1.90
C SER A 125 -5.92 19.79 3.21
N MET A 126 -4.62 19.46 3.29
CA MET A 126 -3.81 19.76 4.47
C MET A 126 -3.71 21.26 4.74
N GLN A 127 -3.61 22.10 3.71
CA GLN A 127 -3.55 23.56 3.88
C GLN A 127 -4.86 24.09 4.47
N ILE A 128 -6.00 23.63 3.95
CA ILE A 128 -7.32 24.01 4.46
C ILE A 128 -7.48 23.53 5.92
N ALA A 129 -7.08 22.28 6.21
CA ALA A 129 -7.16 21.71 7.55
C ALA A 129 -6.35 22.51 8.59
N GLN A 130 -5.16 23.01 8.21
CA GLN A 130 -4.35 23.88 9.07
C GLN A 130 -5.08 25.19 9.40
N THR A 131 -5.63 25.88 8.41
CA THR A 131 -6.39 27.11 8.63
C THR A 131 -7.61 26.88 9.50
N TRP A 132 -8.37 25.81 9.22
CA TRP A 132 -9.52 25.43 10.03
C TRP A 132 -9.12 25.13 11.48
N GLY A 133 -8.03 24.39 11.70
CA GLY A 133 -7.53 24.05 13.03
C GLY A 133 -7.14 25.27 13.86
N MET A 134 -6.48 26.26 13.26
CA MET A 134 -6.18 27.54 13.93
C MET A 134 -7.46 28.29 14.33
N GLY A 135 -8.45 28.36 13.43
CA GLY A 135 -9.73 28.99 13.70
C GLY A 135 -10.52 28.27 14.80
N LEU A 136 -10.46 26.94 14.83
CA LEU A 136 -11.05 26.14 15.91
C LEU A 136 -10.38 26.45 17.26
N GLY A 137 -9.04 26.51 17.29
CA GLY A 137 -8.29 26.87 18.51
C GLY A 137 -8.72 28.22 19.09
N GLN A 138 -8.85 29.24 18.25
CA GLN A 138 -9.33 30.56 18.67
C GLN A 138 -10.74 30.52 19.26
N LYS A 139 -11.66 29.78 18.63
CA LYS A 139 -13.03 29.62 19.14
C LYS A 139 -13.06 28.89 20.48
N LEU A 140 -12.24 27.87 20.66
CA LEU A 140 -12.13 27.13 21.92
C LEU A 140 -11.58 28.03 23.04
N THR A 141 -10.53 28.81 22.77
CA THR A 141 -10.01 29.78 23.73
C THR A 141 -11.07 30.81 24.12
N GLY A 142 -11.78 31.38 23.13
CA GLY A 142 -12.86 32.34 23.40
C GLY A 142 -13.96 31.74 24.29
N PHE A 143 -14.40 30.52 23.99
CA PHE A 143 -15.39 29.82 24.79
C PHE A 143 -14.94 29.58 26.24
N LEU A 144 -13.69 29.15 26.46
CA LEU A 144 -13.16 28.94 27.81
C LEU A 144 -13.09 30.25 28.60
N THR A 145 -12.59 31.32 27.97
CA THR A 145 -12.52 32.65 28.57
C THR A 145 -13.91 33.18 28.95
N GLU A 146 -14.93 33.03 28.10
CA GLU A 146 -16.31 33.40 28.41
C GLU A 146 -16.88 32.63 29.62
N LYS A 147 -16.38 31.41 29.87
CA LYS A 147 -16.77 30.58 31.00
C LYS A 147 -15.91 30.79 32.25
N GLY A 148 -14.92 31.69 32.19
CA GLY A 148 -14.03 32.01 33.30
C GLY A 148 -12.91 30.97 33.52
N TYR A 149 -12.56 30.22 32.48
CA TYR A 149 -11.42 29.28 32.46
C TYR A 149 -10.29 29.77 31.56
#